data_AF-A0A965NP90-F1
#
_entry.id   AF-A0A965NP90-F1
#
_cell.length_a   1.000
_cell.length_b   1.000
_cell.length_c   1.000
_cell.angle_alpha   90.00
_cell.angle_beta   90.00
_cell.angle_gamma   90.00
#
_symmetry.space_group_name_H-M   'P 1'
#
loop_
_entity.id
_entity.type
_entity.pdbx_description
1 polymer ?
#
loop_
_entity_poly.entity_id
_entity_poly.type
_entity_poly.pdbx_seq_one_letter_code
_entity_poly.pdbx_strand_id
1 'polypeptide(L)'
;CCDAAKATDKQAGRLKKFLNFVGLAVDTEGKFLHDMRRTDNLPDLLKCCDEHLLGARAGETYPDEPHRGLIARPTRETQQGCGL
;
A
#
# COMPACT_ATOMS: atom_id res chain seq x y z
N CYS A 1 -3.33 -28.72 4.61
CA CYS A 1 -3.65 -27.62 3.68
C CYS A 1 -3.99 -26.29 4.38
N CYS A 2 -4.35 -26.28 5.66
CA CYS A 2 -4.71 -25.05 6.40
C CYS A 2 -3.51 -24.17 6.81
N ASP A 3 -2.32 -24.75 7.03
CA ASP A 3 -1.13 -23.99 7.45
C ASP A 3 -0.56 -23.09 6.36
N ALA A 4 -0.60 -23.54 5.09
CA ALA A 4 -0.17 -22.74 3.96
C ALA A 4 -1.05 -21.49 3.81
N ALA A 5 -2.38 -21.64 3.87
CA ALA A 5 -3.32 -20.53 3.79
C ALA A 5 -3.16 -19.49 4.93
N LYS A 6 -2.90 -19.97 6.16
CA LYS A 6 -2.61 -19.08 7.31
C LYS A 6 -1.27 -18.36 7.17
N ALA A 7 -0.27 -19.00 6.57
CA ALA A 7 1.02 -18.38 6.31
C ALA A 7 0.90 -17.28 5.24
N THR A 8 0.07 -17.46 4.21
CA THR A 8 -0.23 -16.43 3.20
C THR A 8 -0.95 -15.23 3.79
N ASP A 9 -1.89 -15.45 4.71
CA ASP A 9 -2.59 -14.37 5.40
C ASP A 9 -1.65 -13.49 6.25
N LYS A 10 -0.75 -14.13 7.02
CA LYS A 10 0.30 -13.41 7.76
C LYS A 10 1.27 -12.65 6.85
N GLN A 11 1.52 -13.14 5.64
CA GLN A 11 2.34 -12.44 4.63
C GLN A 11 1.59 -11.25 4.06
N ALA A 12 0.32 -11.41 3.69
CA ALA A 12 -0.55 -10.31 3.23
C ALA A 12 -0.63 -9.19 4.27
N GLY A 13 -0.83 -9.54 5.55
CA GLY A 13 -0.86 -8.55 6.63
C GLY A 13 0.45 -7.77 6.79
N ARG A 14 1.61 -8.43 6.67
CA ARG A 14 2.93 -7.76 6.70
C ARG A 14 3.15 -6.89 5.47
N LEU A 15 2.78 -7.38 4.29
CA LEU A 15 2.90 -6.65 3.03
C LEU A 15 2.02 -5.39 3.03
N LYS A 16 0.74 -5.49 3.44
CA LYS A 16 -0.16 -4.33 3.59
C LYS A 16 0.44 -3.27 4.51
N LYS A 17 1.06 -3.68 5.63
CA LYS A 17 1.70 -2.72 6.55
C LYS A 17 2.83 -1.94 5.89
N PHE A 18 3.61 -2.57 5.01
CA PHE A 18 4.65 -1.93 4.23
C PHE A 18 4.06 -1.04 3.13
N LEU A 19 3.08 -1.55 2.36
CA LEU A 19 2.43 -0.84 1.26
C LEU A 19 1.66 0.41 1.71
N ASN A 20 1.24 0.50 2.98
CA ASN A 20 0.66 1.73 3.51
C ASN A 20 1.63 2.92 3.45
N PHE A 21 2.94 2.70 3.56
CA PHE A 21 3.95 3.76 3.44
C PHE A 21 4.31 4.03 1.98
N VAL A 22 4.53 2.97 1.19
CA VAL A 22 4.81 3.09 -0.25
C VAL A 22 3.68 3.82 -0.97
N GLY A 23 2.43 3.50 -0.63
CA GLY A 23 1.24 4.07 -1.25
C GLY A 23 1.09 5.59 -1.08
N LEU A 24 1.84 6.23 -0.16
CA LEU A 24 1.86 7.69 -0.04
C LEU A 24 2.52 8.38 -1.24
N ALA A 25 3.35 7.67 -1.98
CA ALA A 25 4.09 8.18 -3.14
C ALA A 25 3.60 7.55 -4.47
N VAL A 26 2.56 6.71 -4.43
CA VAL A 26 2.02 6.02 -5.62
C VAL A 26 0.97 6.84 -6.34
N ASP A 27 0.05 7.42 -5.58
CA ASP A 27 -1.13 8.06 -6.15
C ASP A 27 -1.55 9.26 -5.31
N THR A 28 -1.64 10.43 -5.92
CA THR A 28 -2.00 11.68 -5.25
C THR A 28 -3.40 11.63 -4.63
N GLU A 29 -4.33 10.91 -5.27
CA GLU A 29 -5.72 10.76 -4.80
C GLU A 29 -5.89 9.64 -3.76
N GLY A 30 -4.85 8.81 -3.56
CA GLY A 30 -4.87 7.71 -2.60
C GLY A 30 -5.72 6.50 -3.03
N LYS A 31 -6.06 6.36 -4.31
CA LYS A 31 -6.86 5.25 -4.84
C LYS A 31 -6.18 3.90 -4.62
N PHE A 32 -4.86 3.83 -4.81
CA PHE A 32 -4.09 2.63 -4.48
C PHE A 32 -4.23 2.24 -2.99
N LEU A 33 -4.05 3.19 -2.07
CA LEU A 33 -4.18 2.94 -0.63
C LEU A 33 -5.59 2.49 -0.28
N HIS A 34 -6.61 3.08 -0.90
CA HIS A 34 -8.01 2.72 -0.72
C HIS A 34 -8.26 1.27 -1.15
N ASP A 35 -7.88 0.90 -2.37
CA ASP A 35 -8.15 -0.42 -2.94
C ASP A 35 -7.35 -1.51 -2.21
N MET A 36 -6.06 -1.26 -1.95
CA MET A 36 -5.16 -2.17 -1.23
C MET A 36 -5.69 -2.52 0.17
N ARG A 37 -6.21 -1.54 0.92
CA ARG A 37 -6.75 -1.73 2.28
C ARG A 37 -8.02 -2.60 2.31
N ARG A 38 -8.73 -2.74 1.19
CA ARG A 38 -9.98 -3.51 1.06
C ARG A 38 -9.78 -4.94 0.58
N THR A 39 -8.56 -5.31 0.19
CA THR A 39 -8.24 -6.70 -0.14
C THR A 39 -8.25 -7.55 1.14
N ASP A 40 -8.61 -8.83 1.05
CA ASP A 40 -8.63 -9.73 2.22
C ASP A 40 -7.50 -10.76 2.22
N ASN A 41 -7.03 -11.16 1.03
CA ASN A 41 -6.03 -12.20 0.86
C ASN A 41 -4.83 -11.73 0.01
N LEU A 42 -3.77 -12.55 -0.03
CA LEU A 42 -2.54 -12.21 -0.77
C LEU A 42 -2.76 -12.12 -2.29
N PRO A 43 -3.48 -13.04 -2.96
CA PRO A 43 -3.76 -12.92 -4.40
C PRO A 43 -4.44 -11.60 -4.78
N ASP A 44 -5.49 -11.20 -4.06
CA ASP A 44 -6.21 -9.95 -4.33
C ASP A 44 -5.31 -8.73 -4.09
N LEU A 45 -4.46 -8.80 -3.06
CA LEU A 45 -3.47 -7.76 -2.77
C LEU A 45 -2.45 -7.61 -3.90
N LEU A 46 -1.93 -8.73 -4.41
CA LEU A 46 -0.97 -8.72 -5.52
C LEU A 46 -1.61 -8.20 -6.81
N LYS A 47 -2.85 -8.61 -7.10
CA LYS A 47 -3.61 -8.07 -8.23
C LYS A 47 -3.79 -6.55 -8.13
N CYS A 48 -4.10 -6.03 -6.94
CA CYS A 48 -4.16 -4.59 -6.70
C CYS A 48 -2.80 -3.91 -6.93
N CYS A 49 -1.69 -4.54 -6.56
CA CYS A 49 -0.35 -4.03 -6.87
C CYS A 49 -0.10 -3.99 -8.37
N ASP A 50 -0.49 -5.04 -9.11
CA ASP A 50 -0.29 -5.09 -10.56
C ASP A 50 -1.07 -3.99 -11.29
N GLU A 51 -2.31 -3.71 -10.84
CA GLU A 51 -3.16 -2.67 -11.44
C GLU A 51 -2.65 -1.24 -11.20
N HIS A 52 -2.02 -0.99 -10.04
CA HIS A 52 -1.67 0.37 -9.60
C HIS A 52 -0.18 0.70 -9.68
N LEU A 53 0.70 -0.29 -9.55
CA LEU A 53 2.16 -0.12 -9.51
C LEU A 53 2.83 -0.55 -10.82
N LEU A 54 2.17 -1.39 -11.62
CA LEU A 54 2.69 -1.86 -12.91
C LEU A 54 1.88 -1.24 -14.07
N GLY A 55 2.24 -1.60 -15.31
CA GLY A 55 1.61 -1.07 -16.51
C GLY A 55 2.01 0.39 -16.79
N ALA A 56 1.02 1.29 -16.86
CA ALA A 56 1.26 2.70 -17.21
C ALA A 56 2.21 3.41 -16.24
N ARG A 57 2.16 3.04 -14.95
CA ARG A 57 3.00 3.63 -13.89
C ARG A 57 4.34 2.94 -13.69
N ALA A 58 4.61 1.83 -14.39
CA ALA A 58 5.83 1.05 -14.19
C ALA A 58 7.13 1.83 -14.49
N GLY A 59 7.04 2.83 -15.38
CA GLY A 59 8.15 3.72 -15.72
C GLY A 59 8.16 5.05 -14.97
N GLU A 60 7.15 5.32 -14.14
CA GLU A 60 7.06 6.57 -13.38
C GLU A 60 8.00 6.52 -12.19
N THR A 61 8.68 7.65 -11.94
CA THR A 61 9.55 7.76 -10.76
C THR A 61 8.71 8.11 -9.55
N TYR A 62 9.00 7.48 -8.42
CA TYR A 62 8.38 7.87 -7.16
C TYR A 62 8.86 9.29 -6.78
N PRO A 63 7.95 10.17 -6.35
CA PRO A 63 8.33 11.47 -5.83
C PRO A 63 9.16 11.32 -4.54
N ASP A 64 10.13 12.20 -4.36
CA ASP A 64 10.99 12.23 -3.17
C ASP A 64 10.22 12.54 -1.88
N GLU A 65 9.11 13.28 -2.01
CA GLU A 65 8.20 13.59 -0.91
C GLU A 65 6.85 12.83 -1.07
N PRO A 66 6.30 12.29 0.03
CA PRO A 66 4.97 11.69 0.02
C PRO A 66 3.90 12.75 -0.31
N HIS A 67 2.84 12.33 -0.99
CA HIS A 67 1.76 13.25 -1.36
C HIS A 67 1.07 13.84 -0.12
N ARG A 68 0.99 15.17 -0.08
CA ARG A 68 0.34 15.90 1.01
C ARG A 68 -1.12 15.47 1.17
N GLY A 69 -1.51 15.19 2.42
CA GLY A 69 -2.89 14.81 2.77
C GLY A 69 -3.15 13.31 2.82
N LEU A 70 -2.22 12.48 2.34
CA LEU A 70 -2.29 11.04 2.55
C LEU A 70 -1.64 10.64 3.87
N ILE A 71 -2.24 9.64 4.54
CA ILE A 71 -1.78 9.12 5.83
C ILE A 71 -1.59 7.61 5.71
N ALA A 72 -0.38 7.13 6.04
CA ALA A 72 -0.05 5.71 5.99
C ALA A 72 -0.85 4.93 7.03
N ARG A 73 -1.01 5.49 8.24
CA ARG A 73 -1.76 4.87 9.34
C ARG A 73 -2.70 5.84 10.04
N PRO A 74 -4.00 5.88 9.65
CA PRO A 74 -4.99 6.79 10.22
C PRO A 74 -5.12 6.73 11.75
N THR A 75 -4.85 5.57 12.36
CA THR A 75 -5.02 5.33 13.80
C THR A 75 -3.76 5.51 14.64
N ARG A 76 -2.58 5.73 14.03
CA ARG A 76 -1.31 5.81 14.78
C ARG A 76 -0.48 7.05 14.53
N GLU A 77 -0.73 7.76 13.45
CA GLU A 77 0.05 8.94 13.09
C GLU A 77 -0.89 10.14 13.11
N THR A 78 -0.89 10.90 14.22
CA THR A 78 -1.22 12.32 14.16
C THR A 78 -0.37 12.95 13.07
N GLN A 79 -0.97 13.82 12.26
CA GLN A 79 -0.45 14.47 11.06
C GLN A 79 0.83 15.30 11.33
N GLN A 80 1.91 14.66 11.76
CA GLN A 80 3.24 15.22 11.82
C GLN A 80 3.90 14.78 10.54
N GLY A 81 3.99 15.71 9.59
CA GLY A 81 4.75 15.51 8.37
C GLY A 81 6.13 14.97 8.71
N CYS A 82 6.60 14.04 7.89
CA CYS A 82 7.96 13.53 7.97
C CYS A 82 8.91 14.72 7.75
N GLY A 83 9.43 15.30 8.83
CA GLY A 83 10.57 16.19 8.78
C GLY A 83 11.82 15.33 8.82
N LEU A 84 12.61 15.37 7.74
CA LEU A 84 14.00 14.89 7.73
C LEU A 84 14.88 15.84 8.54
#